data_AF-A0A0C9Y3L9-F1
#
_entry.id   AF-A0A0C9Y3L9-F1
#
_cell.length_a   1.000
_cell.length_b   1.000
_cell.length_c   1.000
_cell.angle_alpha   90.00
_cell.angle_beta   90.00
_cell.angle_gamma   90.00
#
_symmetry.space_group_name_H-M   'P 1'
#
loop_
_entity.id
_entity.type
_entity.pdbx_description
1 polymer ?
#
loop_
_entity_poly.entity_id
_entity_poly.type
_entity_poly.pdbx_seq_one_letter_code
_entity_poly.pdbx_strand_id
1 'polypeptide(L)'
;MFADQDMSEDIAPLFVAPSDEVFALSHEGGEHEAFEDLARQLADVHGVRHADSGTWHNCVELQTEHWMLQTDRLVDAYLDYSSHDTGDGLPVAGELEDHTQCLTDVELIDLFGQHLATLLHKSHHLYPNEVLIYHGYIGCSPLLPTVAVSLHTLATYCQIHRICPRFGIQAHCKLLCHLHSVCP
;
A
#
# COMPACT_ATOMS: atom_id res chain seq x y z
N MET A 1 -50.87 1.33 -55.19
CA MET A 1 -49.51 1.32 -55.79
C MET A 1 -48.88 2.65 -55.43
N PHE A 2 -47.58 2.70 -55.07
CA PHE A 2 -46.92 3.66 -54.14
C PHE A 2 -47.11 3.27 -52.66
N ALA A 3 -46.12 3.32 -51.75
CA ALA A 3 -44.66 3.36 -51.79
C ALA A 3 -44.13 2.99 -50.37
N ASP A 4 -42.93 2.40 -50.31
CA ASP A 4 -41.92 2.31 -49.24
C ASP A 4 -42.30 2.44 -47.75
N GLN A 5 -41.85 1.47 -46.95
CA GLN A 5 -41.23 1.75 -45.65
C GLN A 5 -40.24 0.66 -45.23
N ASP A 6 -38.99 1.10 -45.21
CA ASP A 6 -37.78 0.52 -44.65
C ASP A 6 -37.97 0.19 -43.16
N MET A 7 -37.67 -1.05 -42.75
CA MET A 7 -37.62 -1.46 -41.35
C MET A 7 -36.24 -2.08 -41.08
N SER A 8 -35.32 -1.17 -40.74
CA SER A 8 -34.11 -1.42 -39.98
C SER A 8 -34.44 -2.27 -38.74
N GLU A 9 -34.05 -3.55 -38.74
CA GLU A 9 -34.03 -4.34 -37.51
C GLU A 9 -32.68 -4.12 -36.80
N ASP A 10 -32.77 -3.46 -35.65
CA ASP A 10 -31.73 -3.18 -34.68
C ASP A 10 -30.86 -4.42 -34.41
N ILE A 11 -29.57 -4.32 -34.76
CA ILE A 11 -28.53 -5.18 -34.18
C ILE A 11 -28.26 -4.65 -32.78
N ALA A 12 -29.03 -5.13 -31.80
CA ALA A 12 -28.69 -4.95 -30.40
C ALA A 12 -27.35 -5.67 -30.12
N PRO A 13 -26.35 -5.02 -29.48
CA PRO A 13 -25.14 -5.72 -29.06
C PRO A 13 -25.50 -6.69 -27.94
N LEU A 14 -25.37 -7.98 -28.22
CA LEU A 14 -25.36 -9.02 -27.19
C LEU A 14 -24.19 -8.73 -26.23
N PHE A 15 -24.51 -8.19 -25.06
CA PHE A 15 -23.57 -8.12 -23.94
C PHE A 15 -23.28 -9.55 -23.47
N VAL A 16 -22.11 -10.05 -23.84
CA VAL A 16 -21.55 -11.30 -23.31
C VAL A 16 -21.15 -11.07 -21.86
N ALA A 17 -21.58 -11.97 -20.97
CA ALA A 17 -21.27 -11.89 -19.55
C ALA A 17 -19.78 -12.25 -19.28
N PRO A 18 -19.13 -11.67 -18.25
CA PRO A 18 -17.66 -11.67 -18.10
C PRO A 18 -17.02 -12.99 -17.65
N SER A 19 -17.71 -14.13 -17.79
CA SER A 19 -17.27 -15.40 -17.19
C SER A 19 -16.95 -16.51 -18.20
N ASP A 20 -17.07 -16.27 -19.50
CA ASP A 20 -16.76 -17.26 -20.54
C ASP A 20 -15.66 -16.76 -21.48
N GLU A 21 -14.44 -16.70 -20.98
CA GLU A 21 -13.25 -16.75 -21.83
C GLU A 21 -12.75 -18.19 -21.90
N VAL A 22 -13.40 -18.96 -22.78
CA VAL A 22 -12.89 -20.26 -23.22
C VAL A 22 -11.69 -19.97 -24.13
N PHE A 23 -10.49 -20.09 -23.56
CA PHE A 23 -9.22 -19.96 -24.26
C PHE A 23 -9.11 -21.02 -25.38
N ALA A 24 -9.30 -20.60 -26.62
CA ALA A 24 -8.74 -21.28 -27.78
C ALA A 24 -7.49 -20.51 -28.22
N LEU A 25 -6.41 -20.62 -27.42
CA LEU A 25 -5.10 -20.14 -27.83
C LEU A 25 -4.50 -21.15 -28.82
N SER A 26 -4.52 -20.79 -30.11
CA SER A 26 -3.68 -21.44 -31.11
C SER A 26 -2.22 -21.28 -30.69
N HIS A 27 -1.57 -22.42 -30.54
CA HIS A 27 -0.15 -22.55 -30.22
C HIS A 27 0.68 -22.33 -31.51
N GLU A 28 1.06 -21.09 -31.78
CA GLU A 28 2.08 -20.78 -32.79
C GLU A 28 3.07 -19.77 -32.20
N GLY A 29 4.02 -20.29 -31.41
CA GLY A 29 5.00 -19.52 -30.65
C GLY A 29 6.08 -18.87 -31.52
N GLY A 30 5.71 -17.88 -32.32
CA GLY A 30 6.62 -16.99 -33.07
C GLY A 30 6.69 -15.55 -32.52
N GLU A 31 5.79 -15.20 -31.61
CA GLU A 31 5.68 -13.85 -31.04
C GLU A 31 6.75 -13.54 -29.98
N HIS A 32 7.50 -14.51 -29.48
CA HIS A 32 8.55 -14.22 -28.50
C HIS A 32 9.78 -13.54 -29.13
N GLU A 33 10.17 -13.96 -30.33
CA GLU A 33 11.38 -13.47 -31.00
C GLU A 33 11.24 -12.03 -31.50
N ALA A 34 10.05 -11.65 -31.99
CA ALA A 34 9.78 -10.30 -32.49
C ALA A 34 9.80 -9.23 -31.38
N PHE A 35 9.40 -9.60 -30.16
CA PHE A 35 9.40 -8.68 -29.01
C PHE A 35 10.80 -8.49 -28.43
N GLU A 36 11.65 -9.52 -28.46
CA GLU A 36 13.03 -9.40 -28.00
C GLU A 36 13.88 -8.49 -28.90
N ASP A 37 13.70 -8.57 -30.23
CA ASP A 37 14.39 -7.70 -31.18
C ASP A 37 13.98 -6.23 -31.05
N LEU A 38 12.69 -5.97 -30.83
CA LEU A 38 12.17 -4.63 -30.54
C LEU A 38 12.71 -4.09 -29.21
N ALA A 39 12.77 -4.94 -28.18
CA ALA A 39 13.31 -4.57 -26.86
C ALA A 39 14.81 -4.25 -26.93
N ARG A 40 15.58 -5.01 -27.72
CA ARG A 40 17.02 -4.74 -27.95
C ARG A 40 17.25 -3.41 -28.67
N GLN A 41 16.46 -3.13 -29.72
CA GLN A 41 16.55 -1.86 -30.45
C GLN A 41 16.17 -0.66 -29.58
N LEU A 42 15.18 -0.80 -28.68
CA LEU A 42 14.80 0.26 -27.75
C LEU A 42 15.82 0.48 -26.62
N ALA A 43 16.55 -0.56 -26.21
CA ALA A 43 17.60 -0.45 -25.18
C ALA A 43 18.83 0.32 -25.68
N ASP A 44 19.22 0.14 -26.94
CA ASP A 44 20.34 0.87 -27.57
C ASP A 44 20.02 2.36 -27.79
N VAL A 45 18.76 2.70 -28.06
CA VAL A 45 18.33 4.10 -28.30
C VAL A 45 18.20 4.91 -27.00
N HIS A 46 17.85 4.27 -25.89
CA HIS A 46 17.49 4.98 -24.65
C HIS A 46 18.54 5.02 -23.56
N GLY A 47 19.74 4.46 -23.78
CA GLY A 47 20.84 4.52 -22.82
C GLY A 47 20.51 3.78 -21.53
N VAL A 48 20.92 2.51 -21.45
CA VAL A 48 20.90 1.64 -20.26
C VAL A 48 19.73 1.93 -19.32
N ARG A 49 18.54 1.39 -19.65
CA ARG A 49 17.52 1.17 -18.62
C ARG A 49 18.16 0.28 -17.56
N HIS A 50 18.15 0.72 -16.31
CA HIS A 50 18.50 -0.13 -15.19
C HIS A 50 17.49 -1.29 -15.21
N ALA A 51 17.91 -2.43 -15.76
CA ALA A 51 17.17 -3.66 -15.69
C ALA A 51 17.33 -4.14 -14.25
N ASP A 52 16.43 -3.68 -13.38
CA ASP A 52 16.29 -4.29 -12.08
C ASP A 52 15.89 -5.75 -12.30
N SER A 53 16.87 -6.65 -12.20
CA SER A 53 16.68 -8.09 -12.31
C SER A 53 15.95 -8.67 -11.09
N GLY A 54 15.60 -7.82 -10.12
CA GLY A 54 14.72 -8.17 -9.02
C GLY A 54 13.36 -8.60 -9.56
N THR A 55 13.11 -9.91 -9.55
CA THR A 55 11.73 -10.39 -9.66
C THR A 55 10.93 -9.79 -8.50
N TRP A 56 9.65 -9.46 -8.71
CA TRP A 56 8.76 -8.95 -7.66
C TRP A 56 8.84 -9.81 -6.37
N HIS A 57 9.04 -11.12 -6.53
CA HIS A 57 9.31 -12.06 -5.46
C HIS A 57 10.51 -11.65 -4.58
N ASN A 58 11.66 -11.33 -5.19
CA ASN A 58 12.87 -10.89 -4.48
C ASN A 58 12.63 -9.60 -3.68
N CYS A 59 11.85 -8.67 -4.21
CA CYS A 59 11.52 -7.41 -3.51
C CYS A 59 10.64 -7.66 -2.28
N VAL A 60 9.66 -8.57 -2.38
CA VAL A 60 8.79 -8.95 -1.26
C VAL A 60 9.59 -9.71 -0.20
N GLU A 61 10.48 -10.61 -0.62
CA GLU A 61 11.35 -11.39 0.27
C GLU A 61 12.30 -10.47 1.06
N LEU A 62 13.00 -9.55 0.39
CA LEU A 62 13.86 -8.57 1.05
C LEU A 62 13.10 -7.66 2.01
N GLN A 63 11.90 -7.18 1.63
CA GLN A 63 11.07 -6.40 2.56
C GLN A 63 10.67 -7.23 3.78
N THR A 64 10.33 -8.49 3.58
CA THR A 64 10.00 -9.42 4.68
C THR A 64 11.19 -9.61 5.60
N GLU A 65 12.40 -9.82 5.06
CA GLU A 65 13.62 -9.92 5.84
C GLU A 65 13.87 -8.66 6.68
N HIS A 66 13.72 -7.47 6.09
CA HIS A 66 13.87 -6.22 6.83
C HIS A 66 12.84 -6.03 7.94
N TRP A 67 11.60 -6.51 7.77
CA TRP A 67 10.61 -6.55 8.84
C TRP A 67 11.00 -7.55 9.94
N MET A 68 11.48 -8.74 9.57
CA MET A 68 11.92 -9.74 10.54
C MET A 68 13.08 -9.23 11.40
N LEU A 69 14.07 -8.55 10.81
CA LEU A 69 15.23 -8.01 11.52
C LEU A 69 14.86 -7.02 12.64
N GLN A 70 13.78 -6.26 12.45
CA GLN A 70 13.34 -5.26 13.42
C GLN A 70 12.20 -5.75 14.33
N THR A 71 11.60 -6.93 14.06
CA THR A 71 10.38 -7.39 14.73
C THR A 71 10.50 -7.38 16.26
N ASP A 72 11.57 -7.92 16.83
CA ASP A 72 11.74 -7.98 18.29
C ASP A 72 11.75 -6.57 18.92
N ARG A 73 12.42 -5.62 18.27
CA ARG A 73 12.47 -4.22 18.71
C ARG A 73 11.14 -3.50 18.55
N LEU A 74 10.40 -3.80 17.49
CA LEU A 74 9.05 -3.26 17.30
C LEU A 74 8.10 -3.76 18.39
N VAL A 75 8.24 -5.01 18.84
CA VAL A 75 7.49 -5.55 19.97
C VAL A 75 7.86 -4.82 21.26
N ASP A 76 9.14 -4.60 21.54
CA ASP A 76 9.58 -3.84 22.72
C ASP A 76 9.04 -2.40 22.70
N ALA A 77 9.13 -1.71 21.56
CA ALA A 77 8.57 -0.38 21.38
C ALA A 77 7.05 -0.37 21.56
N TYR A 78 6.36 -1.43 21.09
CA TYR A 78 4.91 -1.57 21.27
C TYR A 78 4.52 -1.79 22.72
N LEU A 79 5.32 -2.55 23.48
CA LEU A 79 5.09 -2.73 24.91
C LEU A 79 5.34 -1.43 25.69
N ASP A 80 6.35 -0.65 25.33
CA ASP A 80 6.56 0.70 25.87
C ASP A 80 5.34 1.57 25.58
N TYR A 81 4.90 1.62 24.31
CA TYR A 81 3.66 2.27 23.85
C TYR A 81 2.44 1.89 24.69
N SER A 82 2.14 0.59 24.77
CA SER A 82 0.96 0.08 25.47
C SER A 82 0.97 0.38 26.96
N SER A 83 2.14 0.63 27.56
CA SER A 83 2.25 0.95 28.99
C SER A 83 1.87 2.40 29.31
N HIS A 84 2.00 3.31 28.32
CA HIS A 84 1.71 4.74 28.48
C HIS A 84 0.48 5.20 27.71
N ASP A 85 -0.09 4.36 26.84
CA ASP A 85 -1.33 4.65 26.13
C ASP A 85 -2.45 4.97 27.13
N THR A 86 -2.90 6.23 27.11
CA THR A 86 -3.99 6.72 27.96
C THR A 86 -5.37 6.42 27.33
N GLY A 87 -5.38 5.83 26.13
CA GLY A 87 -6.59 5.47 25.39
C GLY A 87 -7.26 6.64 24.67
N ASP A 88 -6.63 7.82 24.67
CA ASP A 88 -7.04 9.01 23.93
C ASP A 88 -6.48 9.06 22.50
N GLY A 89 -5.56 8.14 22.16
CA GLY A 89 -5.04 7.97 20.79
C GLY A 89 -4.23 9.15 20.28
N LEU A 90 -3.91 10.11 21.14
CA LEU A 90 -3.12 11.29 20.81
C LEU A 90 -1.68 11.08 21.28
N PRO A 91 -0.67 11.35 20.43
CA PRO A 91 0.72 11.27 20.87
C PRO A 91 0.93 12.28 21.99
N VAL A 92 1.45 11.81 23.12
CA VAL A 92 1.91 12.68 24.20
C VAL A 92 3.00 13.57 23.60
N ALA A 93 2.77 14.88 23.61
CA ALA A 93 3.76 15.86 23.16
C ALA A 93 5.03 15.69 24.01
N GLY A 94 6.02 14.98 23.46
CA GLY A 94 7.27 14.72 24.14
C GLY A 94 7.99 16.03 24.44
N GLU A 95 8.47 16.18 25.67
CA GLU A 95 9.31 17.31 26.05
C GLU A 95 10.57 17.33 25.16
N LEU A 96 10.82 18.47 24.52
CA LEU A 96 11.88 18.64 23.53
C LEU A 96 13.23 18.71 24.26
N GLU A 97 13.98 17.60 24.32
CA GLU A 97 15.40 17.65 24.68
C GLU A 97 16.25 18.06 23.47
N ASP A 98 17.17 19.01 23.70
CA ASP A 98 17.91 19.85 22.73
C ASP A 98 18.84 19.10 21.73
N HIS A 99 18.95 17.77 21.84
CA HIS A 99 19.87 16.92 21.05
C HIS A 99 19.21 15.70 20.39
N THR A 100 17.89 15.73 20.26
CA THR A 100 17.11 14.57 19.82
C THR A 100 17.00 14.53 18.29
N GLN A 101 17.48 13.46 17.66
CA GLN A 101 17.25 13.24 16.22
C GLN A 101 15.75 13.14 15.92
N CYS A 102 15.33 13.51 14.71
CA CYS A 102 13.93 13.57 14.37
C CYS A 102 13.62 12.81 13.08
N LEU A 103 12.49 12.10 13.07
CA LEU A 103 11.89 11.52 11.89
C LEU A 103 10.93 12.54 11.29
N THR A 104 11.30 13.13 10.16
CA THR A 104 10.57 14.22 9.51
C THR A 104 9.79 13.71 8.29
N ASP A 105 8.79 14.47 7.87
CA ASP A 105 8.05 14.28 6.61
C ASP A 105 7.33 12.93 6.50
N VAL A 106 6.86 12.40 7.64
CA VAL A 106 6.02 11.20 7.66
C VAL A 106 4.56 11.61 7.67
N GLU A 107 3.81 11.06 6.72
CA GLU A 107 2.36 11.22 6.65
C GLU A 107 1.70 10.24 7.61
N LEU A 108 1.09 10.76 8.67
CA LEU A 108 0.37 9.98 9.67
C LEU A 108 -1.11 9.91 9.31
N ILE A 109 -1.62 8.69 9.21
CA ILE A 109 -3.01 8.38 8.87
C ILE A 109 -3.68 7.76 10.10
N ASP A 110 -4.81 8.33 10.49
CA ASP A 110 -5.72 7.78 11.49
C ASP A 110 -7.17 7.84 10.97
N LEU A 111 -8.12 7.14 11.59
CA LEU A 111 -9.54 7.15 11.21
C LEU A 111 -10.13 8.55 11.07
N PHE A 112 -9.65 9.51 11.87
CA PHE A 112 -10.21 10.85 11.96
C PHE A 112 -9.50 11.89 11.09
N GLY A 113 -8.29 11.61 10.61
CA GLY A 113 -7.54 12.58 9.82
C GLY A 113 -6.19 12.09 9.31
N GLN A 114 -5.60 12.92 8.46
CA GLN A 114 -4.28 12.75 7.91
C GLN A 114 -3.48 14.03 8.18
N HIS A 115 -2.24 13.89 8.65
CA HIS A 115 -1.35 15.03 8.86
C HIS A 115 0.12 14.65 8.71
N LEU A 116 0.93 15.59 8.25
CA LEU A 116 2.38 15.44 8.20
C LEU A 116 2.96 15.75 9.58
N ALA A 117 3.81 14.86 10.08
CA ALA A 117 4.38 14.96 11.41
C ALA A 117 5.91 14.80 11.42
N THR A 118 6.47 15.33 12.50
CA THR A 118 7.90 15.35 12.78
C THR A 118 8.07 14.76 14.18
N LEU A 119 8.58 13.53 14.27
CA LEU A 119 8.57 12.71 15.48
C LEU A 119 9.97 12.60 16.11
N LEU A 120 10.04 12.79 17.42
CA LEU A 120 11.30 12.74 18.16
C LEU A 120 11.79 11.29 18.32
N HIS A 121 13.05 11.02 17.96
CA HIS A 121 13.70 9.73 18.22
C HIS A 121 14.11 9.62 19.67
N LYS A 122 13.83 8.49 20.33
CA LYS A 122 14.57 8.19 21.56
C LYS A 122 15.98 7.73 21.24
N SER A 123 16.90 7.97 22.16
CA SER A 123 18.33 7.64 22.02
C SER A 123 18.65 6.16 21.80
N HIS A 124 17.71 5.25 22.08
CA HIS A 124 17.88 3.80 21.90
C HIS A 124 17.18 3.22 20.66
N HIS A 125 16.40 4.03 19.93
CA HIS A 125 15.73 3.59 18.70
C HIS A 125 16.75 3.50 17.56
N LEU A 126 16.82 2.35 16.87
CA LEU A 126 17.69 2.15 15.72
C LEU A 126 16.93 2.26 14.40
N TYR A 127 15.65 1.87 14.40
CA TYR A 127 14.80 1.89 13.21
C TYR A 127 13.74 2.98 13.27
N PRO A 128 13.38 3.61 12.13
CA PRO A 128 12.29 4.60 12.07
C PRO A 128 10.96 4.07 12.59
N ASN A 129 10.68 2.77 12.37
CA ASN A 129 9.45 2.16 12.85
C ASN A 129 9.40 1.99 14.38
N GLU A 130 10.54 1.91 15.08
CA GLU A 130 10.55 1.94 16.56
C GLU A 130 10.02 3.29 17.05
N VAL A 131 10.44 4.38 16.41
CA VAL A 131 9.94 5.74 16.69
C VAL A 131 8.46 5.83 16.40
N LEU A 132 8.01 5.34 15.25
CA LEU A 132 6.59 5.37 14.88
C LEU A 132 5.73 4.61 15.89
N ILE A 133 6.14 3.39 16.27
CA ILE A 133 5.38 2.57 17.21
C ILE A 133 5.32 3.23 18.58
N TYR A 134 6.42 3.81 19.03
CA TYR A 134 6.46 4.56 20.28
C TYR A 134 5.41 5.70 20.29
N HIS A 135 5.16 6.34 19.15
CA HIS A 135 4.14 7.38 19.00
C HIS A 135 2.74 6.83 18.62
N GLY A 136 2.55 5.51 18.58
CA GLY A 136 1.26 4.89 18.27
C GLY A 136 0.96 4.68 16.78
N TYR A 137 1.99 4.68 15.92
CA TYR A 137 1.87 4.50 14.47
C TYR A 137 2.77 3.35 13.97
N ILE A 138 2.48 2.81 12.79
CA ILE A 138 3.37 1.87 12.11
C ILE A 138 3.55 2.25 10.66
N GLY A 139 4.79 2.23 10.17
CA GLY A 139 5.12 2.60 8.80
C GLY A 139 4.68 1.55 7.78
N CYS A 140 4.39 2.00 6.55
CA CYS A 140 4.11 1.12 5.41
C CYS A 140 5.39 0.53 4.77
N SER A 141 6.57 0.88 5.28
CA SER A 141 7.88 0.43 4.79
C SER A 141 8.82 0.15 5.96
N PRO A 142 9.63 -0.93 5.91
CA PRO A 142 10.51 -1.31 7.00
C PRO A 142 11.70 -0.36 7.20
N LEU A 143 12.15 0.33 6.14
CA LEU A 143 13.40 1.13 6.17
C LEU A 143 13.14 2.63 6.01
N LEU A 144 12.20 2.98 5.13
CA LEU A 144 11.91 4.38 4.76
C LEU A 144 10.40 4.59 4.79
N PRO A 145 9.79 4.67 5.99
CA PRO A 145 8.36 4.90 6.11
C PRO A 145 8.06 6.36 5.76
N THR A 146 7.43 6.57 4.61
CA THR A 146 6.87 7.87 4.19
C THR A 146 5.43 8.05 4.66
N VAL A 147 4.73 6.94 4.84
CA VAL A 147 3.35 6.87 5.30
C VAL A 147 3.31 5.93 6.49
N ALA A 148 2.59 6.31 7.54
CA ALA A 148 2.35 5.49 8.71
C ALA A 148 0.88 5.52 9.10
N VAL A 149 0.37 4.39 9.59
CA VAL A 149 -1.03 4.22 10.00
C VAL A 149 -1.08 4.06 11.52
N SER A 150 -2.08 4.68 12.15
CA SER A 150 -2.24 4.57 13.60
C SER A 150 -2.55 3.12 14.01
N LEU A 151 -1.97 2.70 15.14
CA LEU A 151 -2.25 1.40 15.73
C LEU A 151 -3.73 1.29 16.12
N HIS A 152 -4.37 2.39 16.50
CA HIS A 152 -5.80 2.44 16.81
C HIS A 152 -6.68 2.18 15.58
N THR A 153 -6.30 2.71 14.41
CA THR A 153 -6.98 2.40 13.13
C THR A 153 -6.91 0.91 12.82
N LEU A 154 -5.72 0.31 12.95
CA LEU A 154 -5.54 -1.12 12.74
C LEU A 154 -6.30 -1.98 13.76
N ALA A 155 -6.34 -1.56 15.03
CA ALA A 155 -7.11 -2.21 16.07
C ALA A 155 -8.62 -2.16 15.74
N THR A 156 -9.11 -1.02 15.27
CA THR A 156 -10.50 -0.83 14.83
C THR A 156 -10.83 -1.75 13.66
N TYR A 157 -9.95 -1.82 12.65
CA TYR A 157 -10.09 -2.80 11.56
C TYR A 157 -10.20 -4.24 12.08
N CYS A 158 -9.32 -4.64 13.01
CA CYS A 158 -9.37 -5.97 13.61
C CYS A 158 -10.72 -6.25 14.29
N GLN A 159 -11.30 -5.29 15.01
CA GLN A 159 -12.62 -5.46 15.64
C GLN A 159 -13.74 -5.57 14.60
N ILE A 160 -13.71 -4.73 13.56
CA ILE A 160 -14.71 -4.79 12.47
C ILE A 160 -14.64 -6.15 11.76
N HIS A 161 -13.43 -6.62 11.44
CA HIS A 161 -13.22 -7.89 10.76
C HIS A 161 -13.66 -9.10 11.59
N ARG A 162 -13.55 -9.02 12.93
CA ARG A 162 -14.09 -10.06 13.84
C ARG A 162 -15.62 -10.17 13.77
N ILE A 163 -16.33 -9.05 13.61
CA ILE A 163 -17.80 -9.00 13.53
C ILE A 163 -18.26 -9.34 12.10
N CYS A 164 -17.55 -8.84 11.09
CA CYS A 164 -17.86 -9.02 9.68
C CYS A 164 -16.59 -9.44 8.92
N PRO A 165 -16.28 -10.75 8.81
CA PRO A 165 -15.11 -11.23 8.06
C PRO A 165 -15.16 -10.91 6.56
N ARG A 166 -16.34 -10.54 6.03
CA ARG A 166 -16.50 -10.07 4.66
C ARG A 166 -15.95 -8.65 4.45
N PHE A 167 -15.73 -7.89 5.53
CA PHE A 167 -15.11 -6.57 5.49
C PHE A 167 -13.58 -6.71 5.41
N GLY A 168 -13.08 -6.98 4.20
CA GLY A 168 -11.66 -7.18 3.95
C GLY A 168 -10.82 -5.91 4.08
N ILE A 169 -9.49 -6.07 4.15
CA ILE A 169 -8.54 -4.96 4.28
C ILE A 169 -8.69 -3.93 3.15
N GLN A 170 -8.93 -4.37 1.92
CA GLN A 170 -9.15 -3.47 0.78
C GLN A 170 -10.38 -2.57 0.99
N ALA A 171 -11.46 -3.09 1.60
CA ALA A 171 -12.65 -2.30 1.90
C ALA A 171 -12.35 -1.26 3.00
N HIS A 172 -11.52 -1.62 3.98
CA HIS A 172 -11.06 -0.69 5.01
C HIS A 172 -10.14 0.40 4.44
N CYS A 173 -9.19 0.07 3.57
CA CYS A 173 -8.37 1.07 2.88
C CYS A 173 -9.23 2.01 2.06
N LYS A 174 -10.23 1.50 1.32
CA LYS A 174 -11.19 2.35 0.60
C LYS A 174 -11.94 3.28 1.56
N LEU A 175 -12.42 2.77 2.71
CA LEU A 175 -13.07 3.60 3.73
C LEU A 175 -12.15 4.75 4.17
N LEU A 176 -10.89 4.48 4.49
CA LEU A 176 -9.91 5.51 4.83
C LEU A 176 -9.73 6.52 3.70
N CYS A 177 -9.56 6.07 2.45
CA CYS A 177 -9.45 6.96 1.30
C CYS A 177 -10.67 7.88 1.13
N HIS A 178 -11.89 7.38 1.39
CA HIS A 178 -13.11 8.19 1.34
C HIS A 178 -13.18 9.18 2.51
N LEU A 179 -12.79 8.77 3.72
CA LEU A 179 -12.76 9.64 4.90
C LEU A 179 -11.76 10.80 4.72
N HIS A 180 -10.61 10.54 4.09
CA HIS A 180 -9.57 11.55 3.86
C HIS A 180 -9.67 12.27 2.51
N SER A 181 -10.68 11.96 1.68
CA SER A 181 -10.84 12.54 0.33
C SER A 181 -9.63 12.33 -0.59
N VAL A 182 -8.90 11.22 -0.43
CA VAL A 182 -7.68 10.91 -1.20
C VAL A 182 -8.00 10.23 -2.53
N CYS A 183 -9.12 9.51 -2.64
CA CYS A 183 -9.64 8.99 -3.92
C CYS A 183 -11.08 9.47 -4.15
N PRO A 184 -11.38 10.16 -5.27
CA PRO A 184 -12.75 10.39 -5.74
C PRO A 184 -13.40 9.12 -6.35
#